data_AF-A0AAN9BG81-F1
#
_entry.id   AF-A0AAN9BG81-F1
#
_cell.length_a   1.000
_cell.length_b   1.000
_cell.length_c   1.000
_cell.angle_alpha   90.00
_cell.angle_beta   90.00
_cell.angle_gamma   90.00
#
_symmetry.space_group_name_H-M   'P 1'
#
loop_
_entity.id
_entity.type
_entity.pdbx_description
1 polymer ?
#
loop_
_entity_poly.entity_id
_entity_poly.type
_entity_poly.pdbx_seq_one_letter_code
_entity_poly.pdbx_strand_id
1 'polypeptide(L)'
;MVLQRRSSTPGNFNRTWKEYVDGFEEDGKDFWLGLQNLYIFTNSKQYDLNVNATWLLTRTPVTIWTTITSASRRTSRSPPVLGRF
;
A
#
# COMPACT_ATOMS: atom_id res chain seq x y z
N MET A 1 4.49 5.73 -7.89
CA MET A 1 5.22 4.52 -7.46
C MET A 1 4.21 3.42 -7.16
N VAL A 2 4.51 2.18 -7.52
CA VAL A 2 3.65 1.02 -7.20
C VAL A 2 4.31 0.26 -6.05
N LEU A 3 3.56 0.05 -4.97
CA LEU A 3 4.06 -0.62 -3.75
C LEU A 3 3.86 -2.13 -3.79
N GLN A 4 2.74 -2.55 -4.36
CA GLN A 4 2.32 -3.94 -4.44
C GLN A 4 1.53 -4.14 -5.73
N ARG A 5 1.69 -5.31 -6.35
CA ARG A 5 0.83 -5.75 -7.45
C ARG A 5 0.42 -7.21 -7.20
N ARG A 6 -0.87 -7.49 -7.44
CA ARG A 6 -1.43 -8.85 -7.44
C ARG A 6 -2.12 -9.11 -8.77
N SER A 7 -1.73 -10.20 -9.43
CA SER A 7 -2.42 -10.75 -10.58
C SER A 7 -3.38 -11.85 -10.15
N SER A 8 -4.23 -12.30 -11.07
CA SER A 8 -5.24 -13.33 -10.80
C SER A 8 -4.64 -14.71 -10.53
N THR A 9 -3.36 -14.90 -10.79
CA THR A 9 -2.64 -16.14 -10.47
C THR A 9 -2.07 -16.00 -9.06
N PRO A 10 -2.38 -16.93 -8.13
CA PRO A 10 -1.91 -16.81 -6.76
C PRO A 10 -0.40 -17.03 -6.72
N GLY A 11 0.37 -15.93 -6.68
CA GLY A 11 1.74 -15.97 -6.17
C GLY A 11 1.75 -16.35 -4.68
N ASN A 12 2.85 -16.92 -4.21
CA ASN A 12 3.06 -17.24 -2.80
C ASN A 12 3.35 -15.96 -1.99
N PHE A 13 2.35 -15.50 -1.25
CA PHE A 13 2.49 -14.40 -0.26
C PHE A 13 2.65 -14.91 1.17
N ASN A 14 2.71 -16.23 1.37
CA ASN A 14 3.07 -16.81 2.66
C ASN A 14 4.60 -16.79 2.80
N ARG A 15 5.13 -15.60 3.10
CA ARG A 15 6.56 -15.29 3.19
C ARG A 15 6.96 -14.95 4.62
N THR A 16 8.26 -15.07 4.91
CA THR A 16 8.83 -14.71 6.20
C THR A 16 8.79 -13.20 6.44
N TRP A 17 8.86 -12.79 7.70
CA TRP A 17 8.95 -11.36 8.05
C TRP A 17 10.11 -10.65 7.35
N LYS A 18 11.26 -11.32 7.24
CA LYS A 18 12.45 -10.77 6.56
C LYS A 18 12.15 -10.44 5.09
N GLU A 19 11.48 -11.34 4.36
CA GLU A 19 11.07 -11.10 2.97
C GLU A 19 10.06 -9.95 2.86
N TYR A 20 9.18 -9.77 3.84
CA TYR A 20 8.28 -8.61 3.87
C TYR A 20 8.99 -7.27 4.13
N VAL A 21 10.10 -7.29 4.88
CA VAL A 21 10.95 -6.12 5.11
C VAL A 21 11.74 -5.76 3.86
N ASP A 22 12.41 -6.76 3.28
CA ASP A 22 13.34 -6.59 2.15
C ASP A 22 12.58 -6.39 0.82
N GLY A 23 11.40 -7.01 0.67
CA GLY A 23 10.65 -7.07 -0.58
C GLY A 23 10.82 -8.41 -1.30
N PHE A 24 9.87 -8.75 -2.18
CA PHE A 24 9.93 -9.95 -3.01
C PHE A 24 9.14 -9.78 -4.30
N GLU A 25 9.48 -10.59 -5.30
CA GLU A 25 8.82 -10.61 -6.62
C GLU A 25 8.61 -12.07 -7.04
N GLU A 26 7.52 -12.33 -7.76
CA GLU A 26 7.16 -13.64 -8.28
C GLU A 26 6.82 -13.54 -9.78
N ASP A 27 7.63 -14.24 -10.58
CA ASP A 27 7.48 -14.41 -12.03
C ASP A 27 7.28 -13.11 -12.83
N GLY A 28 7.82 -11.98 -12.35
CA GLY A 28 7.73 -10.69 -13.03
C GLY A 28 6.32 -10.05 -13.03
N LYS A 29 5.37 -10.63 -12.29
CA LYS A 29 3.94 -10.23 -12.31
C LYS A 29 3.45 -9.70 -10.98
N ASP A 30 3.74 -10.43 -9.91
CA ASP A 30 3.34 -10.10 -8.55
C ASP A 30 4.57 -9.66 -7.78
N PHE A 31 4.46 -8.56 -7.05
CA PHE A 31 5.59 -8.09 -6.25
C PHE A 31 5.14 -7.31 -5.02
N TRP A 32 6.05 -7.24 -4.06
CA TRP A 32 6.00 -6.45 -2.85
C TRP A 32 7.29 -5.64 -2.74
N LEU A 33 7.18 -4.31 -2.69
CA LEU A 33 8.33 -3.40 -2.67
C LEU A 33 9.22 -3.55 -1.42
N GLY A 34 8.67 -4.05 -0.31
CA GLY A 34 9.36 -4.13 0.98
C GLY A 34 9.02 -2.98 1.93
N LEU A 35 8.89 -3.30 3.22
CA LEU A 35 8.55 -2.32 4.26
C LEU A 35 9.66 -1.30 4.50
N GLN A 36 10.93 -1.67 4.30
CA GLN A 36 12.05 -0.74 4.49
C GLN A 36 11.99 0.39 3.47
N ASN A 37 11.73 0.06 2.21
CA ASN A 37 11.53 1.03 1.14
C ASN A 37 10.30 1.91 1.42
N LEU A 38 9.18 1.30 1.82
CA LEU A 38 7.97 2.04 2.19
C LEU A 38 8.22 3.04 3.34
N TYR A 39 8.99 2.65 4.36
CA TYR A 39 9.34 3.51 5.48
C TYR A 39 10.16 4.72 5.01
N ILE A 40 11.18 4.52 4.18
CA ILE A 40 12.01 5.60 3.63
C ILE A 40 11.14 6.63 2.89
N PHE A 41 10.21 6.16 2.04
CA PHE A 41 9.32 7.07 1.32
C PHE A 41 8.36 7.80 2.26
N THR A 42 7.59 7.07 3.06
CA THR A 42 6.53 7.66 3.91
C THR A 42 7.06 8.53 5.06
N ASN A 43 8.33 8.37 5.44
CA ASN A 43 8.95 9.22 6.45
C ASN A 43 9.45 10.56 5.89
N SER A 44 9.71 10.63 4.58
CA SER A 44 10.22 11.82 3.93
C SER A 44 9.14 12.90 3.74
N LYS A 45 7.93 12.53 3.28
CA LYS A 45 6.79 13.42 3.00
C LYS A 45 5.47 12.68 3.15
N GLN A 46 4.37 13.43 3.09
CA GLN A 46 3.02 12.88 3.03
C GLN A 46 2.75 12.42 1.58
N TYR A 47 2.17 11.24 1.44
CA TYR A 47 1.85 10.66 0.12
C TYR A 47 0.40 10.22 0.09
N ASP A 48 -0.24 10.40 -1.06
CA ASP A 48 -1.52 9.77 -1.33
C ASP A 48 -1.30 8.33 -1.81
N LEU A 49 -1.96 7.41 -1.12
CA LEU A 49 -2.03 6.01 -1.45
C LEU A 49 -3.28 5.75 -2.28
N ASN A 50 -3.05 5.14 -3.44
CA ASN A 50 -4.10 4.63 -4.30
C ASN A 50 -4.11 3.09 -4.22
N VAL A 51 -5.28 2.52 -3.97
CA VAL A 51 -5.52 1.09 -4.07
C VAL A 51 -6.54 0.84 -5.18
N ASN A 52 -6.11 0.10 -6.21
CA ASN A 52 -6.98 -0.37 -7.27
C ASN A 52 -7.22 -1.87 -7.10
N ALA A 53 -8.49 -2.26 -7.02
CA ALA A 53 -8.93 -3.64 -6.92
C ALA A 53 -10.00 -3.94 -7.96
N THR A 54 -10.17 -5.19 -8.32
CA THR A 54 -11.24 -5.62 -9.23
C THR A 54 -11.87 -6.88 -8.66
N TRP A 55 -13.20 -6.85 -8.51
CA TRP A 55 -13.93 -8.00 -8.02
C TRP A 55 -13.86 -9.14 -9.04
N LEU A 56 -13.49 -10.35 -8.60
CA LEU A 56 -13.29 -11.49 -9.50
C LEU A 56 -14.59 -11.94 -10.18
N LEU A 57 -15.72 -11.83 -9.48
CA LEU A 57 -17.03 -12.31 -9.94
C LEU A 57 -17.72 -11.32 -10.90
N THR A 58 -17.74 -10.04 -10.53
CA THR A 58 -18.45 -8.99 -11.28
C THR A 58 -17.54 -8.20 -12.23
N ARG A 59 -16.22 -8.39 -12.12
CA ARG A 59 -15.18 -7.62 -12.84
C ARG A 59 -15.31 -6.10 -12.67
N THR A 60 -15.99 -5.66 -11.61
CA THR A 60 -16.15 -4.24 -11.32
C THR A 60 -14.88 -3.70 -10.66
N PRO A 61 -14.26 -2.65 -11.23
CA PRO A 61 -13.09 -2.01 -10.62
C PRO A 61 -13.53 -1.15 -9.43
N VAL A 62 -12.69 -1.13 -8.40
CA VAL A 62 -12.83 -0.28 -7.21
C VAL A 62 -11.51 0.44 -6.99
N THR A 63 -11.59 1.74 -6.75
CA THR A 63 -10.44 2.59 -6.45
C THR A 63 -10.63 3.27 -5.10
N ILE A 64 -9.66 3.14 -4.22
CA ILE A 64 -9.65 3.78 -2.90
C ILE A 64 -8.46 4.73 -2.84
N TRP A 65 -8.71 5.97 -2.43
CA TRP A 65 -7.69 6.97 -2.16
C TRP A 65 -7.62 7.24 -0.66
N THR A 66 -6.43 7.26 -0.10
CA THR A 66 -6.19 7.64 1.29
C THR A 66 -4.82 8.26 1.43
N THR A 67 -4.59 9.04 2.48
CA THR A 67 -3.28 9.68 2.67
C THR A 67 -2.49 8.96 3.76
N ILE A 68 -1.25 8.59 3.43
CA ILE A 68 -0.33 7.90 4.35
C ILE A 68 0.78 8.85 4.80
N THR A 69 1.12 8.78 6.08
CA THR A 69 2.17 9.57 6.74
C THR A 69 2.83 8.72 7.82
N SER A 70 4.12 8.92 8.06
CA SER A 70 4.80 8.21 9.15
C SER A 70 4.20 8.59 10.52
N ALA A 71 4.09 7.61 11.41
CA ALA A 71 3.52 7.80 12.75
C ALA A 71 4.19 8.92 13.56
N SER A 72 5.46 9.22 13.26
CA SER A 72 6.22 10.31 13.88
C SER A 72 5.61 11.70 13.65
N ARG A 73 4.77 11.89 12.63
CA ARG A 73 4.12 13.20 12.32
C ARG A 73 2.72 13.35 12.92
N ARG A 74 2.15 12.29 13.49
CA ARG A 74 0.77 12.30 14.01
C ARG A 74 0.61 13.07 15.33
N THR A 75 1.69 13.40 16.05
CA THR A 75 1.62 14.03 17.38
C THR A 75 1.46 15.57 17.35
N SER A 76 1.32 16.21 16.20
CA SER A 76 1.31 17.69 16.12
C SER A 76 0.12 18.34 15.40
N ARG A 77 -0.83 17.57 14.84
CA ARG A 77 -1.98 18.17 14.14
C ARG A 77 -3.30 17.61 14.64
N SER A 78 -4.10 18.50 15.22
CA SER A 78 -5.50 18.28 15.61
C SER A 78 -6.29 17.62 14.47
N PRO A 79 -7.28 16.76 14.77
CA PRO A 79 -8.06 16.06 13.76
C PRO A 79 -8.84 17.05 12.87
N PRO A 80 -8.99 16.77 11.56
CA PRO A 80 -9.85 17.57 10.70
C PRO A 80 -11.31 17.40 11.14
N VAL A 81 -11.99 18.52 11.37
CA VAL A 81 -13.45 18.56 11.54
C VAL A 81 -14.05 18.16 10.19
N LEU A 82 -14.63 16.96 10.12
CA LEU A 82 -15.39 16.53 8.95
C LEU A 82 -16.62 17.43 8.80
N GLY A 83 -16.61 18.27 7.77
CA GLY A 83 -17.78 19.00 7.31
C GLY A 83 -18.88 18.03 6.91
N ARG A 84 -20.09 18.30 7.41
CA ARG A 84 -21.32 17.58 7.14
C ARG A 84 -21.63 17.54 5.64
N PHE A 85 -22.04 16.37 5.16
CA PHE A 85 -23.04 16.21 4.11
C PHE A 85 -24.16 15.34 4.67
#